data_AF-A0A269PHE4-F1
#
_entry.id   AF-A0A269PHE4-F1
#
_cell.length_a   1.000
_cell.length_b   1.000
_cell.length_c   1.000
_cell.angle_alpha   90.00
_cell.angle_beta   90.00
_cell.angle_gamma   90.00
#
_symmetry.space_group_name_H-M   'P 1'
#
loop_
_entity.id
_entity.type
_entity.pdbx_description
1 polymer ?
#
loop_
_entity_poly.entity_id
_entity_poly.type
_entity_poly.pdbx_seq_one_letter_code
_entity_poly.pdbx_strand_id
1 'polypeptide(L)'
;MGRELISTVASLTMISVRIGMACQLGPVAGLTQVLTEGKAVFDTKEIEQRQNDIEFKSHPIISLHPDILDLTNVLYIFMKENSTDVISLRDDVYDKYSKALAKLESSDYITFELASGCPRPLSIVLSNPEFVIYAAVVNGEDNKLGKLFQEMENAKFGECLDGVELSEKFELPIHVIGSFFKKYEDQGYGECSKMTGVYNYRCMV
;
A
#
# COMPACT_ATOMS: atom_id res chain seq x y z
N MET A 1 -14.99 32.69 -37.77
CA MET A 1 -14.88 32.22 -39.17
C MET A 1 -13.68 31.29 -39.25
N GLY A 2 -13.83 30.15 -39.92
CA GLY A 2 -12.70 29.37 -40.42
C GLY A 2 -12.27 28.21 -39.53
N ARG A 3 -12.67 27.01 -39.95
CA ARG A 3 -12.32 25.69 -39.44
C ARG A 3 -10.84 25.38 -39.76
N GLU A 4 -10.18 24.49 -39.01
CA GLU A 4 -10.04 23.08 -39.41
C GLU A 4 -9.37 22.23 -38.31
N LEU A 5 -9.88 21.00 -38.24
CA LEU A 5 -9.51 19.88 -37.38
C LEU A 5 -8.43 19.03 -38.07
N ILE A 6 -7.94 18.04 -37.31
CA ILE A 6 -7.54 16.68 -37.72
C ILE A 6 -6.02 16.38 -37.65
N SER A 7 -5.68 15.58 -36.64
CA SER A 7 -4.88 14.33 -36.68
C SER A 7 -3.50 14.37 -37.35
N THR A 8 -2.48 13.83 -36.68
CA THR A 8 -2.01 12.44 -36.89
C THR A 8 -0.75 12.16 -36.06
N VAL A 9 -0.70 10.90 -35.65
CA VAL A 9 0.22 10.15 -34.80
C VAL A 9 1.62 9.98 -35.41
N ALA A 10 2.59 9.74 -34.52
CA ALA A 10 3.89 9.07 -34.70
C ALA A 10 5.04 9.76 -35.45
N SER A 11 6.12 9.99 -34.71
CA SER A 11 7.46 9.59 -35.15
C SER A 11 8.35 9.24 -33.96
N LEU A 12 8.50 7.93 -33.74
CA LEU A 12 9.64 7.33 -33.06
C LEU A 12 10.91 7.66 -33.88
N THR A 13 11.93 8.22 -33.23
CA THR A 13 13.27 8.23 -33.80
C THR A 13 14.29 7.88 -32.72
N MET A 14 14.92 6.72 -32.94
CA MET A 14 16.30 6.32 -32.64
C MET A 14 16.87 6.58 -31.24
N ILE A 15 17.34 5.48 -30.61
CA ILE A 15 18.77 5.34 -30.28
C ILE A 15 19.18 3.89 -30.57
N SER A 16 20.24 3.78 -31.36
CA SER A 16 20.93 2.56 -31.76
C SER A 16 21.75 1.98 -30.61
N VAL A 17 21.68 0.67 -30.39
CA VAL A 17 22.80 -0.08 -29.79
C VAL A 17 23.25 -1.13 -30.79
N ARG A 18 24.44 -0.87 -31.34
CA ARG A 18 25.23 -1.78 -32.16
C ARG A 18 25.68 -2.97 -31.31
N ILE A 19 25.32 -4.19 -31.72
CA ILE A 19 26.17 -5.35 -31.50
C ILE A 19 26.34 -6.02 -32.86
N GLY A 20 27.53 -5.82 -33.44
CA GLY A 20 27.99 -6.62 -34.56
C GLY A 20 28.65 -7.88 -34.03
N MET A 21 28.32 -9.03 -34.62
CA MET A 21 29.31 -9.98 -35.11
C MET A 21 28.60 -11.06 -35.94
N ALA A 22 29.11 -11.25 -37.15
CA ALA A 22 28.64 -12.18 -38.15
C ALA A 22 29.09 -13.61 -37.84
N CYS A 23 28.25 -14.61 -38.12
CA CYS A 23 28.72 -15.90 -38.63
C CYS A 23 27.60 -16.65 -39.39
N GLN A 24 27.71 -16.55 -40.72
CA GLN A 24 27.50 -17.58 -41.75
C GLN A 24 26.12 -18.23 -42.01
N LEU A 25 25.89 -18.33 -43.33
CA LEU A 25 24.75 -18.84 -44.08
C LEU A 25 24.70 -20.37 -44.14
N GLY A 26 23.48 -20.90 -44.19
CA GLY A 26 23.15 -22.14 -44.88
C GLY A 26 21.63 -22.19 -45.15
N PRO A 27 21.16 -22.29 -46.40
CA PRO A 27 19.75 -22.50 -46.70
C PRO A 27 19.50 -23.99 -46.94
N VAL A 28 18.59 -24.59 -46.16
CA VAL A 28 17.90 -25.82 -46.59
C VAL A 28 16.41 -25.57 -46.38
N ALA A 29 15.74 -25.28 -47.49
CA ALA A 29 14.30 -25.22 -47.56
C ALA A 29 13.72 -26.64 -47.41
N GLY A 30 12.62 -26.75 -46.66
CA GLY A 30 11.67 -27.85 -46.84
C GLY A 30 11.26 -28.59 -45.59
N LEU A 31 10.63 -27.93 -44.62
CA LEU A 31 9.56 -28.53 -43.81
C LEU A 31 8.57 -27.42 -43.41
N THR A 32 7.63 -27.14 -44.30
CA THR A 32 6.41 -26.43 -43.95
C THR A 32 5.49 -27.41 -43.21
N GLN A 33 4.87 -26.91 -42.13
CA GLN A 33 3.74 -27.47 -41.39
C GLN A 33 4.00 -28.61 -40.39
N VAL A 34 4.04 -28.26 -39.09
CA VAL A 34 2.99 -28.57 -38.08
C VAL A 34 3.53 -28.22 -36.67
N LEU A 35 2.67 -27.58 -35.86
CA LEU A 35 2.83 -27.15 -34.46
C LEU A 35 3.29 -25.70 -34.21
N THR A 36 2.41 -24.78 -34.59
CA THR A 36 1.74 -23.91 -33.61
C THR A 36 1.61 -24.58 -32.24
N GLU A 37 1.82 -23.83 -31.15
CA GLU A 37 1.65 -24.20 -29.72
C GLU A 37 2.94 -24.38 -28.90
N GLY A 38 3.67 -23.28 -28.76
CA GLY A 38 4.39 -22.94 -27.53
C GLY A 38 3.75 -21.71 -26.89
N LYS A 39 2.45 -21.79 -26.57
CA LYS A 39 1.77 -20.80 -25.72
C LYS A 39 2.39 -20.85 -24.32
N ALA A 40 3.24 -19.88 -24.04
CA ALA A 40 3.33 -19.27 -22.72
C ALA A 40 3.57 -17.78 -23.01
N VAL A 41 2.58 -16.97 -23.40
CA VAL A 41 1.57 -16.43 -22.48
C VAL A 41 1.91 -16.77 -21.03
N PHE A 42 3.06 -16.28 -20.57
CA PHE A 42 3.22 -16.04 -19.15
C PHE A 42 2.22 -14.93 -18.83
N ASP A 43 1.23 -15.26 -18.02
CA ASP A 43 0.26 -14.31 -17.50
C ASP A 43 1.04 -13.10 -16.96
N THR A 44 0.93 -11.96 -17.64
CA THR A 44 1.60 -10.72 -17.22
C THR A 44 1.19 -10.37 -15.78
N LYS A 45 -0.03 -10.76 -15.39
CA LYS A 45 -0.55 -10.70 -14.02
C LYS A 45 0.22 -11.59 -13.04
N GLU A 46 0.60 -12.81 -13.41
CA GLU A 46 1.31 -13.73 -12.52
C GLU A 46 2.75 -13.27 -12.28
N ILE A 47 3.38 -12.62 -13.26
CA ILE A 47 4.72 -12.01 -13.10
C ILE A 47 4.66 -10.73 -12.27
N GLU A 48 3.67 -9.86 -12.49
CA GLU A 48 3.44 -8.66 -11.66
C GLU A 48 3.14 -9.03 -10.20
N GLN A 49 2.34 -10.07 -9.99
CA GLN A 49 1.99 -10.58 -8.66
C GLN A 49 3.20 -11.18 -7.95
N ARG A 50 4.06 -11.91 -8.68
CA ARG A 50 5.35 -12.40 -8.15
C ARG A 50 6.37 -11.27 -7.90
N GLN A 51 6.33 -10.17 -8.66
CA GLN A 51 7.19 -9.01 -8.43
C GLN A 51 6.74 -8.21 -7.20
N ASN A 52 5.44 -7.98 -7.05
CA ASN A 52 4.86 -7.41 -5.83
C ASN A 52 5.18 -8.31 -4.62
N ASP A 53 5.08 -9.63 -4.72
CA ASP A 53 5.44 -10.55 -3.63
C ASP A 53 6.93 -10.47 -3.23
N ILE A 54 7.84 -10.15 -4.15
CA ILE A 54 9.29 -10.03 -3.87
C ILE A 54 9.63 -8.66 -3.28
N GLU A 55 9.05 -7.59 -3.82
CA GLU A 55 9.26 -6.23 -3.33
C GLU A 55 8.64 -6.06 -1.93
N PHE A 56 7.46 -6.66 -1.71
CA PHE A 56 6.79 -6.64 -0.42
C PHE A 56 7.51 -7.45 0.66
N LYS A 57 8.06 -8.62 0.33
CA LYS A 57 8.91 -9.42 1.24
C LYS A 57 10.19 -8.70 1.69
N SER A 58 10.59 -7.64 0.98
CA SER A 58 11.74 -6.81 1.35
C SER A 58 11.37 -5.64 2.27
N HIS A 59 10.08 -5.45 2.59
CA HIS A 59 9.66 -4.35 3.46
C HIS A 59 10.25 -4.51 4.86
N PRO A 60 10.86 -3.44 5.45
CA PRO A 60 11.56 -3.53 6.73
C PRO A 60 10.69 -4.09 7.85
N ILE A 61 9.38 -3.82 7.82
CA ILE A 61 8.40 -4.32 8.80
C ILE A 61 8.29 -5.85 8.80
N ILE A 62 8.27 -6.51 7.63
CA ILE A 62 8.13 -7.98 7.53
C ILE A 62 9.39 -8.68 8.04
N SER A 63 10.55 -8.07 7.82
CA SER A 63 11.83 -8.64 8.20
C SER A 63 12.02 -8.78 9.71
N LEU A 64 11.20 -8.10 10.52
CA LEU A 64 11.31 -8.10 11.99
C LEU A 64 10.94 -9.45 12.63
N HIS A 65 9.94 -10.16 12.10
CA HIS A 65 9.47 -11.43 12.66
C HIS A 65 8.57 -12.18 11.65
N PRO A 66 8.66 -13.52 11.53
CA PRO A 66 7.85 -14.31 10.59
C PRO A 66 6.33 -14.13 10.77
N ASP A 67 5.87 -14.01 12.02
CA ASP A 67 4.43 -13.89 12.31
C ASP A 67 3.85 -12.47 12.12
N ILE A 68 4.65 -11.48 11.72
CA ILE A 68 4.17 -10.10 11.57
C ILE A 68 3.12 -9.96 10.48
N LEU A 69 3.26 -10.72 9.39
CA LEU A 69 2.28 -10.66 8.29
C LEU A 69 0.88 -11.07 8.78
N ASP A 70 0.82 -12.22 9.44
CA ASP A 70 -0.43 -12.75 10.02
C ASP A 70 -0.99 -11.82 11.09
N LEU A 71 -0.13 -11.30 11.97
CA LEU A 71 -0.53 -10.32 12.99
C LEU A 71 -1.08 -9.03 12.37
N THR A 72 -0.45 -8.54 11.31
CA THR A 72 -0.88 -7.32 10.61
C THR A 72 -2.28 -7.48 10.04
N ASN A 73 -2.59 -8.65 9.47
CA ASN A 73 -3.95 -8.98 9.00
C ASN A 73 -4.96 -8.99 10.15
N VAL A 74 -4.59 -9.58 11.28
CA VAL A 74 -5.46 -9.57 12.48
C VAL A 74 -5.73 -8.13 12.93
N LEU A 75 -4.69 -7.30 13.08
CA LEU A 75 -4.83 -5.90 13.47
C LEU A 75 -5.65 -5.09 12.46
N TYR A 76 -5.50 -5.38 11.17
CA TYR A 76 -6.27 -4.72 10.12
C TYR A 76 -7.77 -5.02 10.18
N ILE A 77 -8.13 -6.27 10.46
CA ILE A 77 -9.53 -6.65 10.70
C ILE A 77 -10.09 -5.87 11.89
N PHE A 78 -9.35 -5.76 12.98
CA PHE A 78 -9.77 -4.96 14.15
C PHE A 78 -9.99 -3.48 13.79
N MET A 79 -9.13 -2.88 12.96
CA MET A 79 -9.33 -1.51 12.47
C MET A 79 -10.57 -1.34 11.60
N LYS A 80 -10.94 -2.36 10.81
CA LYS A 80 -12.18 -2.32 10.02
C LYS A 80 -13.42 -2.39 10.90
N GLU A 81 -13.37 -3.17 11.97
CA GLU A 81 -14.51 -3.41 12.85
C GLU A 81 -14.71 -2.31 13.90
N ASN A 82 -13.65 -1.61 14.29
CA ASN A 82 -13.66 -0.64 15.36
C ASN A 82 -13.17 0.71 14.84
N SER A 83 -13.84 1.79 15.24
CA SER A 83 -13.43 3.16 14.92
C SER A 83 -12.44 3.77 15.93
N THR A 84 -12.08 3.03 16.98
CA THR A 84 -11.19 3.50 18.05
C THR A 84 -9.73 3.17 17.76
N ASP A 85 -8.81 4.09 18.06
CA ASP A 85 -7.36 3.88 17.89
C ASP A 85 -6.76 2.85 18.87
N VAL A 86 -7.58 2.42 19.82
CA VAL A 86 -7.25 1.48 20.90
C VAL A 86 -7.77 0.09 20.50
N ILE A 87 -6.86 -0.88 20.37
CA ILE A 87 -7.17 -2.26 20.02
C ILE A 87 -7.00 -3.13 21.27
N SER A 88 -8.06 -3.82 21.67
CA SER A 88 -8.02 -4.84 22.71
C SER A 88 -8.03 -6.22 22.07
N LEU A 89 -6.87 -6.91 22.10
CA LEU A 89 -6.78 -8.29 21.61
C LEU A 89 -7.23 -9.28 22.68
N ARG A 90 -7.68 -10.46 22.24
CA ARG A 90 -7.94 -11.59 23.14
C ARG A 90 -6.62 -12.19 23.63
N ASP A 91 -6.70 -12.86 24.78
CA ASP A 91 -5.57 -13.51 25.43
C ASP A 91 -4.83 -14.52 24.56
N ASP A 92 -5.57 -15.30 23.77
CA ASP A 92 -5.00 -16.31 22.86
C ASP A 92 -4.19 -15.68 21.72
N VAL A 93 -4.65 -14.52 21.23
CA VAL A 93 -3.97 -13.74 20.18
C VAL A 93 -2.69 -13.13 20.74
N TYR A 94 -2.73 -12.58 21.96
CA TYR A 94 -1.53 -12.07 22.64
C TYR A 94 -0.49 -13.16 22.85
N ASP A 95 -0.88 -14.34 23.31
CA ASP A 95 0.06 -15.43 23.56
C ASP A 95 0.71 -15.90 22.26
N LYS A 96 -0.10 -16.08 21.20
CA LYS A 96 0.37 -16.50 19.88
C LYS A 96 1.38 -15.51 19.29
N TYR A 97 1.08 -14.21 19.34
CA TYR A 97 1.86 -13.18 18.67
C TYR A 97 2.76 -12.34 19.59
N SER A 98 2.94 -12.76 20.85
CA SER A 98 3.69 -12.02 21.88
C SER A 98 5.07 -11.50 21.41
N LYS A 99 5.84 -12.33 20.72
CA LYS A 99 7.16 -11.95 20.17
C LYS A 99 7.06 -10.96 19.02
N ALA A 100 6.11 -11.15 18.11
CA ALA A 100 5.88 -10.24 16.99
C ALA A 100 5.41 -8.87 17.48
N LEU A 101 4.47 -8.85 18.44
CA LEU A 101 3.99 -7.65 19.12
C LEU A 101 5.14 -6.89 19.80
N ALA A 102 5.97 -7.58 20.58
CA ALA A 102 7.13 -6.95 21.22
C ALA A 102 8.13 -6.36 20.19
N LYS A 103 8.29 -7.00 19.02
CA LYS A 103 9.13 -6.48 17.94
C LYS A 103 8.56 -5.21 17.31
N LEU A 104 7.25 -5.20 17.05
CA LEU A 104 6.56 -4.02 16.52
C LEU A 104 6.62 -2.85 17.51
N GLU A 105 6.42 -3.11 18.80
CA GLU A 105 6.53 -2.08 19.85
C GLU A 105 7.96 -1.52 19.92
N SER A 106 8.97 -2.40 19.97
CA SER A 106 10.38 -1.97 20.04
C SER A 106 10.86 -1.19 18.80
N SER A 107 10.08 -1.21 17.71
CA SER A 107 10.35 -0.49 16.47
C SER A 107 9.46 0.74 16.31
N ASP A 108 8.76 1.15 17.36
CA ASP A 108 7.84 2.30 17.40
C ASP A 108 6.71 2.23 16.36
N TYR A 109 6.29 1.03 15.94
CA TYR A 109 5.13 0.87 15.04
C TYR A 109 3.81 0.83 15.80
N ILE A 110 3.84 0.29 17.01
CA ILE A 110 2.70 0.22 17.93
C ILE A 110 3.17 0.60 19.33
N THR A 111 2.23 0.88 20.23
CA THR A 111 2.52 1.16 21.64
C THR A 111 1.58 0.37 22.53
N PHE A 112 2.08 -0.20 23.63
CA PHE A 112 1.24 -0.86 24.61
C PHE A 112 0.77 0.11 25.69
N GLU A 113 -0.53 0.05 26.02
CA GLU A 113 -1.02 0.63 27.26
C GLU A 113 -1.00 -0.45 28.35
N LEU A 114 -0.18 -0.23 29.36
CA LEU A 114 -0.01 -1.16 30.48
C LEU A 114 -0.82 -0.68 31.69
N ALA A 115 -1.60 -1.60 32.28
CA ALA A 115 -2.18 -1.40 33.59
C ALA A 115 -1.21 -1.90 34.67
N SER A 116 -1.07 -1.15 35.76
CA SER A 116 -0.20 -1.53 36.88
C SER A 116 -0.62 -2.88 37.45
N GLY A 117 0.33 -3.83 37.52
CA GLY A 117 0.10 -5.17 38.06
C GLY A 117 -0.45 -6.19 37.06
N CYS A 118 -0.65 -5.81 35.79
CA CYS A 118 -1.04 -6.75 34.74
C CYS A 118 0.19 -7.33 34.03
N PRO A 119 0.26 -8.66 33.80
CA PRO A 119 1.35 -9.27 33.05
C PRO A 119 1.26 -9.02 31.53
N ARG A 120 0.15 -8.44 31.06
CA ARG A 120 -0.14 -8.19 29.65
C ARG A 120 -0.59 -6.74 29.43
N PRO A 121 -0.34 -6.19 28.23
CA PRO A 121 -0.97 -4.94 27.78
C PRO A 121 -2.48 -5.01 27.89
N LEU A 122 -3.08 -3.92 28.37
CA LEU A 122 -4.54 -3.75 28.34
C LEU A 122 -5.01 -3.50 26.91
N SER A 123 -4.24 -2.69 26.17
CA SER A 123 -4.55 -2.33 24.80
C SER A 123 -3.28 -2.07 23.99
N ILE A 124 -3.48 -2.04 22.68
CA ILE A 124 -2.49 -1.65 21.68
C ILE A 124 -2.97 -0.37 21.01
N VAL A 125 -2.09 0.63 20.95
CA VAL A 125 -2.30 1.87 20.22
C VAL A 125 -1.48 1.82 18.94
N LEU A 126 -2.13 2.09 17.81
CA LEU A 126 -1.48 2.20 16.51
C LEU A 126 -0.85 3.59 16.38
N SER A 127 0.42 3.70 16.75
CA SER A 127 1.10 4.99 16.88
C SER A 127 1.75 5.46 15.59
N ASN A 128 2.12 4.56 14.68
CA ASN A 128 2.88 4.90 13.48
C ASN A 128 2.02 4.86 12.20
N PRO A 129 1.86 5.99 11.50
CA PRO A 129 1.11 6.05 10.24
C PRO A 129 1.64 5.11 9.15
N GLU A 130 2.95 4.86 9.10
CA GLU A 130 3.55 3.94 8.12
C GLU A 130 3.06 2.52 8.32
N PHE A 131 2.97 2.07 9.56
CA PHE A 131 2.49 0.73 9.87
C PHE A 131 1.02 0.55 9.49
N VAL A 132 0.19 1.56 9.75
CA VAL A 132 -1.25 1.51 9.43
C VAL A 132 -1.46 1.49 7.91
N ILE A 133 -0.75 2.33 7.16
CA ILE A 133 -0.79 2.34 5.69
C ILE A 133 -0.28 1.00 5.14
N TYR A 134 0.84 0.52 5.67
CA TYR A 134 1.39 -0.78 5.32
C TYR A 134 0.36 -1.90 5.56
N ALA A 135 -0.34 -1.90 6.69
CA ALA A 135 -1.37 -2.90 6.99
C ALA A 135 -2.50 -2.90 5.95
N ALA A 136 -2.90 -1.73 5.44
CA ALA A 136 -3.88 -1.64 4.35
C ALA A 136 -3.35 -2.22 3.02
N VAL A 137 -2.08 -1.97 2.69
CA VAL A 137 -1.40 -2.53 1.50
C VAL A 137 -1.34 -4.06 1.61
N VAL A 138 -0.90 -4.62 2.75
CA VAL A 138 -0.90 -6.10 2.98
C VAL A 138 -2.26 -6.71 2.67
N ASN A 139 -3.33 -6.01 3.05
CA ASN A 139 -4.70 -6.47 2.93
C ASN A 139 -5.33 -6.17 1.55
N GLY A 140 -4.51 -5.80 0.55
CA GLY A 140 -4.92 -5.68 -0.84
C GLY A 140 -5.71 -4.41 -1.17
N GLU A 141 -5.60 -3.37 -0.33
CA GLU A 141 -6.35 -2.13 -0.50
C GLU A 141 -5.64 -1.10 -1.39
N ASP A 142 -4.57 -1.51 -2.10
CA ASP A 142 -3.70 -0.65 -2.93
C ASP A 142 -4.47 0.26 -3.88
N ASN A 143 -5.50 -0.28 -4.53
CA ASN A 143 -6.34 0.47 -5.46
C ASN A 143 -7.13 1.59 -4.77
N LYS A 144 -7.60 1.36 -3.54
CA LYS A 144 -8.32 2.39 -2.76
C LYS A 144 -7.35 3.42 -2.21
N LEU A 145 -6.17 2.98 -1.74
CA LEU A 145 -5.10 3.87 -1.31
C LEU A 145 -4.64 4.79 -2.44
N GLY A 146 -4.50 4.27 -3.66
CA GLY A 146 -4.16 5.08 -4.84
C GLY A 146 -5.22 6.12 -5.17
N LYS A 147 -6.52 5.80 -5.02
CA LYS A 147 -7.60 6.78 -5.19
C LYS A 147 -7.62 7.82 -4.08
N LEU A 148 -7.40 7.41 -2.83
CA LEU A 148 -7.27 8.34 -1.70
C LEU A 148 -6.11 9.30 -1.92
N PHE A 149 -4.95 8.80 -2.35
CA PHE A 149 -3.80 9.63 -2.71
C PHE A 149 -4.16 10.65 -3.80
N GLN A 150 -4.85 10.24 -4.86
CA GLN A 150 -5.32 11.17 -5.89
C GLN A 150 -6.30 12.22 -5.34
N GLU A 151 -7.16 11.87 -4.40
CA GLU A 151 -8.04 12.85 -3.75
C GLU A 151 -7.23 13.90 -2.98
N MET A 152 -6.22 13.47 -2.23
CA MET A 152 -5.33 14.36 -1.47
C MET A 152 -4.56 15.31 -2.38
N GLU A 153 -3.99 14.82 -3.48
CA GLU A 153 -3.22 15.63 -4.44
C GLU A 153 -4.08 16.64 -5.21
N ASN A 154 -5.38 16.35 -5.39
CA ASN A 154 -6.30 17.23 -6.10
C ASN A 154 -7.04 18.22 -5.17
N ALA A 155 -6.87 18.10 -3.85
CA ALA A 155 -7.47 18.99 -2.88
C ALA A 155 -6.90 20.41 -3.03
N LYS A 156 -7.79 21.41 -3.02
CA LYS A 156 -7.39 22.81 -3.22
C LYS A 156 -6.90 23.43 -1.93
N PHE A 157 -6.06 24.46 -2.04
CA PHE A 157 -5.66 25.29 -0.91
C PHE A 157 -6.88 25.74 -0.07
N GLY A 158 -6.84 25.44 1.22
CA GLY A 158 -7.88 25.77 2.19
C GLY A 158 -9.09 24.82 2.20
N GLU A 159 -9.14 23.83 1.31
CA GLU A 159 -10.16 22.78 1.33
C GLU A 159 -10.00 21.90 2.57
N CYS A 160 -11.13 21.57 3.19
CA CYS A 160 -11.18 20.65 4.32
C CYS A 160 -11.73 19.31 3.84
N LEU A 161 -10.96 18.26 4.06
CA LEU A 161 -11.35 16.88 3.78
C LEU A 161 -11.83 16.23 5.08
N ASP A 162 -13.04 15.67 5.04
CA ASP A 162 -13.63 14.93 6.16
C ASP A 162 -13.23 13.45 6.07
N GLY A 163 -12.57 12.95 7.11
CA GLY A 163 -12.06 11.59 7.13
C GLY A 163 -13.15 10.52 7.23
N VAL A 164 -14.30 10.84 7.84
CA VAL A 164 -15.46 9.94 7.90
C VAL A 164 -16.05 9.81 6.50
N GLU A 165 -16.24 10.93 5.80
CA GLU A 165 -16.73 10.92 4.42
C GLU A 165 -15.79 10.14 3.49
N LEU A 166 -14.47 10.32 3.62
CA LEU A 166 -13.49 9.57 2.82
C LEU A 166 -13.42 8.09 3.20
N SER A 167 -13.56 7.76 4.48
CA SER A 167 -13.62 6.38 4.97
C SER A 167 -14.80 5.63 4.35
N GLU A 168 -15.98 6.26 4.32
CA GLU A 168 -17.18 5.73 3.65
C GLU A 168 -17.01 5.66 2.13
N LYS A 169 -16.50 6.73 1.50
CA LYS A 169 -16.30 6.84 0.04
C LYS A 169 -15.37 5.74 -0.49
N PHE A 170 -14.31 5.43 0.23
CA PHE A 170 -13.29 4.47 -0.21
C PHE A 170 -13.40 3.10 0.46
N GLU A 171 -14.32 2.92 1.41
CA GLU A 171 -14.44 1.69 2.21
C GLU A 171 -13.11 1.29 2.87
N LEU A 172 -12.46 2.27 3.51
CA LEU A 172 -11.21 2.12 4.23
C LEU A 172 -11.42 2.42 5.72
N PRO A 173 -10.72 1.74 6.65
CA PRO A 173 -10.73 2.10 8.05
C PRO A 173 -10.40 3.58 8.26
N ILE A 174 -11.09 4.21 9.21
CA ILE A 174 -10.87 5.61 9.53
C ILE A 174 -9.40 5.88 9.94
N HIS A 175 -8.75 4.92 10.59
CA HIS A 175 -7.33 4.96 10.97
C HIS A 175 -6.39 5.08 9.78
N VAL A 176 -6.74 4.43 8.65
CA VAL A 176 -5.96 4.51 7.41
C VAL A 176 -6.05 5.91 6.83
N ILE A 177 -7.26 6.49 6.81
CA ILE A 177 -7.47 7.87 6.37
C ILE A 177 -6.68 8.84 7.28
N GLY A 178 -6.81 8.68 8.59
CA GLY A 178 -6.09 9.47 9.58
C GLY A 178 -4.57 9.38 9.43
N SER A 179 -4.06 8.18 9.12
CA SER A 179 -2.63 7.96 8.88
C SER A 179 -2.14 8.66 7.60
N PHE A 180 -2.95 8.68 6.54
CA PHE A 180 -2.66 9.46 5.33
C PHE A 180 -2.59 10.95 5.64
N PHE A 181 -3.60 11.48 6.33
CA PHE A 181 -3.61 12.89 6.73
C PHE A 181 -2.37 13.25 7.54
N LYS A 182 -2.02 12.40 8.53
CA LYS A 182 -0.85 12.61 9.37
C LYS A 182 0.45 12.65 8.55
N LYS A 183 0.59 11.77 7.56
CA LYS A 183 1.74 11.78 6.65
C LYS A 183 1.86 13.05 5.83
N TYR A 184 0.75 13.59 5.33
CA TYR A 184 0.74 14.85 4.60
C TYR A 184 1.02 16.05 5.49
N GLU A 185 0.50 16.06 6.72
CA GLU A 185 0.82 17.05 7.74
C GLU A 185 2.31 17.04 8.09
N ASP A 186 2.90 15.85 8.31
CA ASP A 186 4.33 15.70 8.63
C ASP A 186 5.24 16.19 7.48
N GLN A 187 4.74 16.18 6.23
CA GLN A 187 5.41 16.72 5.05
C GLN A 187 5.19 18.24 4.87
N GLY A 188 4.33 18.86 5.69
CA GLY A 188 4.03 20.29 5.65
C GLY A 188 2.97 20.68 4.61
N TYR A 189 2.19 19.73 4.09
CA TYR A 189 1.17 20.00 3.07
C TYR A 189 -0.19 20.44 3.64
N GLY A 190 -0.38 20.33 4.95
CA GLY A 190 -1.64 20.67 5.58
C GLY A 190 -1.61 20.48 7.09
N GLU A 191 -2.79 20.56 7.69
CA GLU A 191 -2.98 20.40 9.13
C GLU A 191 -4.08 19.37 9.41
N CYS A 192 -3.83 18.48 10.37
CA CYS A 192 -4.82 17.51 10.85
C CYS A 192 -5.58 18.04 12.07
N SER A 193 -6.85 17.65 12.22
CA SER A 193 -7.56 17.81 13.48
C SER A 193 -6.86 17.04 14.60
N LYS A 194 -6.80 17.66 15.78
CA LYS A 194 -6.22 17.06 16.99
C LYS A 194 -7.26 16.27 17.81
N MET A 195 -8.44 16.02 17.25
CA MET A 195 -9.53 15.31 17.93
C MET A 195 -9.44 13.82 17.68
N THR A 196 -9.37 13.04 18.75
CA THR A 196 -9.37 11.57 18.68
C THR A 196 -10.65 11.06 18.02
N GLY A 197 -10.53 10.10 17.10
CA GLY A 197 -11.66 9.47 16.41
C GLY A 197 -12.35 10.33 15.36
N VAL A 198 -11.92 11.58 15.15
CA VAL A 198 -12.42 12.45 14.07
C VAL A 198 -11.21 13.03 13.35
N TYR A 199 -10.94 12.47 12.18
CA TYR A 199 -9.84 12.89 11.34
C TYR A 199 -10.37 13.87 10.29
N ASN A 200 -10.00 15.14 10.41
CA ASN A 200 -10.24 16.16 9.39
C ASN A 200 -8.89 16.70 8.96
N TYR A 201 -8.75 16.99 7.67
CA TYR A 201 -7.51 17.52 7.12
C TYR A 201 -7.79 18.81 6.37
N ARG A 202 -6.98 19.83 6.62
CA ARG A 202 -7.03 21.09 5.90
C ARG A 202 -5.81 21.22 4.99
N CYS A 203 -6.05 21.28 3.69
CA CYS A 203 -4.99 21.46 2.71
C CYS A 203 -4.42 22.89 2.78
N MET A 204 -3.09 23.02 2.76
CA MET A 204 -2.38 24.30 2.88
C MET A 204 -1.42 24.58 1.71
N VAL A 205 -1.48 23.77 0.65
CA VAL A 205 -0.70 23.92 -0.59
C VAL A 205 -1.59 23.92 -1.82
#